data_AF-A0A1H0YHE6-F1
#
_entry.id   AF-A0A1H0YHE6-F1
#
_cell.length_a   1.000
_cell.length_b   1.000
_cell.length_c   1.000
_cell.angle_alpha   90.00
_cell.angle_beta   90.00
_cell.angle_gamma   90.00
#
_symmetry.space_group_name_H-M   'P 1'
#
loop_
_entity.id
_entity.type
_entity.pdbx_description
1 polymer ?
#
loop_
_entity_poly.entity_id
_entity_poly.type
_entity_poly.pdbx_seq_one_letter_code
_entity_poly.pdbx_strand_id
1 'polypeptide(L)'
;MPLSSNDHLHERLAAWFPLLPRPRPACRALTERVDEINHLAHTAAHGPPEQRITTAAEACNKAALILSDCGLPDRAHQLCRRQFDLFHAHRPLAPTTAKLALQPLVNLGRLHIRNGHGNHAHQLLTHIYQALRTRTATTIDGRNIDLTDLTDDHSAARGDLVRFLWTVLLADGTRALTRAGRWNDALEHLERRKGIGDRMLDGRQVAVLTRIVNDDHEHALDLLAHSSTPETWEQAVASYLTTLCLTTAERDTQPADTDMVERYLALPHQSTPPVFRCRLGLCVLDLTNHTPKHAPITTDITRQAITAADAYAAHDVLTHPACAQHMSDTDQHALTHIITTAGLHHGEEAPAEPLTELTDAIARSETSLAHALTRQQSTHDQPRRNYPSTTAPTTTGRTRR
;
A
#
# COMPACT_ATOMS: atom_id res chain seq x y z
N MET A 1 -6.61 32.75 6.77
CA MET A 1 -6.26 32.77 8.19
C MET A 1 -4.92 32.08 8.34
N PRO A 2 -3.97 32.60 9.12
CA PRO A 2 -2.78 31.84 9.45
C PRO A 2 -3.21 30.70 10.37
N LEU A 3 -2.98 29.45 9.95
CA LEU A 3 -3.09 28.29 10.84
C LEU A 3 -2.10 28.50 12.00
N SER A 4 -2.49 28.10 13.21
CA SER A 4 -1.66 28.33 14.40
C SER A 4 -0.34 27.56 14.23
N SER A 5 0.76 28.05 14.82
CA SER A 5 2.07 27.38 14.73
C SER A 5 2.04 25.92 15.22
N ASN A 6 1.07 25.56 16.07
CA ASN A 6 0.87 24.21 16.56
C ASN A 6 0.23 23.28 15.53
N ASP A 7 -0.62 23.79 14.63
CA ASP A 7 -1.27 22.98 13.58
C ASP A 7 -0.23 22.38 12.62
N HIS A 8 0.74 23.19 12.19
CA HIS A 8 1.83 22.75 11.31
C HIS A 8 2.85 21.84 12.00
N LEU A 9 2.96 21.92 13.33
CA LEU A 9 3.80 21.02 14.11
C LEU A 9 3.12 19.65 14.23
N HIS A 10 1.83 19.60 14.56
CA HIS A 10 1.05 18.37 14.60
C HIS A 10 0.96 17.69 13.22
N GLU A 11 0.76 18.47 12.15
CA GLU A 11 0.78 17.95 10.77
C GLU A 11 2.10 17.27 10.42
N ARG A 12 3.23 17.85 10.83
CA ARG A 12 4.57 17.30 10.54
C ARG A 12 4.88 16.08 11.39
N LEU A 13 4.63 16.15 12.70
CA LEU A 13 4.94 15.08 13.65
C LEU A 13 4.08 13.83 13.39
N ALA A 14 2.84 14.02 12.93
CA ALA A 14 1.94 12.92 12.59
C ALA A 14 1.93 12.56 11.09
N ALA A 15 2.73 13.24 10.25
CA ALA A 15 2.67 13.13 8.78
C ALA A 15 2.81 11.69 8.28
N TRP A 16 3.59 10.86 8.98
CA TRP A 16 3.89 9.49 8.58
C TRP A 16 2.92 8.45 9.14
N PHE A 17 1.98 8.87 10.00
CA PHE A 17 1.11 7.98 10.74
C PHE A 17 -0.23 7.68 10.03
N PRO A 18 -0.77 6.44 10.17
CA PRO A 18 -0.19 5.32 10.92
C PRO A 18 1.06 4.72 10.24
N LEU A 19 2.10 4.50 11.05
CA LEU A 19 3.42 4.06 10.63
C LEU A 19 3.63 2.59 11.03
N LEU A 20 3.70 1.71 10.02
CA LEU A 20 3.86 0.26 10.20
C LEU A 20 4.92 -0.28 9.24
N PRO A 21 5.67 -1.35 9.62
CA PRO A 21 6.65 -2.00 8.78
C PRO A 21 5.97 -2.86 7.70
N ARG A 22 5.25 -2.23 6.76
CA ARG A 22 4.55 -2.94 5.70
C ARG A 22 5.49 -3.29 4.55
N PRO A 23 5.43 -4.52 4.00
CA PRO A 23 6.09 -4.85 2.76
C PRO A 23 5.63 -3.91 1.64
N ARG A 24 6.59 -3.35 0.92
CA ARG A 24 6.37 -2.49 -0.25
C ARG A 24 7.45 -2.80 -1.29
N PRO A 25 7.13 -2.72 -2.58
CA PRO A 25 8.17 -2.72 -3.61
C PRO A 25 9.14 -1.56 -3.33
N ALA A 26 10.44 -1.84 -3.38
CA ALA A 26 11.48 -0.83 -3.24
C ALA A 26 11.54 0.05 -4.50
N CYS A 27 11.77 1.35 -4.35
CA CYS A 27 12.00 2.24 -5.50
C CYS A 27 13.48 2.20 -5.87
N ARG A 28 13.88 1.05 -6.44
CA ARG A 28 15.22 0.83 -7.02
C ARG A 28 15.40 1.60 -8.32
N ALA A 29 16.59 1.50 -8.91
CA ALA A 29 16.90 2.05 -10.22
C ALA A 29 15.82 1.67 -11.25
N LEU A 30 15.46 2.62 -12.12
CA LEU A 30 14.34 2.46 -13.05
C LEU A 30 14.56 1.26 -13.99
N THR A 31 15.80 1.05 -14.44
CA THR A 31 16.19 -0.09 -15.27
C THR A 31 15.87 -1.42 -14.60
N GLU A 32 16.29 -1.62 -13.34
CA GLU A 32 16.02 -2.85 -12.57
C GLU A 32 14.51 -3.13 -12.44
N ARG A 33 13.73 -2.09 -12.15
CA ARG A 33 12.27 -2.22 -12.01
C ARG A 33 11.60 -2.51 -13.35
N VAL A 34 12.07 -1.93 -14.44
CA VAL A 34 11.55 -2.19 -15.80
C VAL A 34 11.92 -3.59 -16.28
N ASP A 35 13.13 -4.07 -15.98
CA ASP A 35 13.57 -5.45 -16.22
C ASP A 35 12.66 -6.46 -15.53
N GLU A 36 12.24 -6.19 -14.29
CA GLU A 36 11.26 -7.00 -13.58
C GLU A 36 9.91 -7.05 -14.33
N ILE A 37 9.41 -5.90 -14.83
CA ILE A 37 8.17 -5.89 -15.63
C ILE A 37 8.35 -6.67 -16.93
N ASN A 38 9.49 -6.52 -17.60
CA ASN A 38 9.81 -7.26 -18.81
C ASN A 38 9.78 -8.78 -18.56
N HIS A 39 10.37 -9.23 -17.45
CA HIS A 39 10.37 -10.64 -17.04
C HIS A 39 8.96 -11.15 -16.74
N LEU A 40 8.15 -10.38 -16.00
CA LEU A 40 6.75 -10.72 -15.73
C LEU A 40 5.92 -10.78 -17.02
N ALA A 41 6.07 -9.79 -17.90
CA ALA A 41 5.38 -9.76 -19.20
C ALA A 41 5.74 -10.96 -20.07
N HIS A 42 7.02 -11.35 -20.09
CA HIS A 42 7.48 -12.54 -20.80
C HIS A 42 6.87 -13.82 -20.22
N THR A 43 6.87 -13.94 -18.88
CA THR A 43 6.31 -15.08 -18.16
C THR A 43 4.78 -15.18 -18.35
N ALA A 44 4.08 -14.04 -18.40
CA ALA A 44 2.65 -14.01 -18.70
C ALA A 44 2.32 -14.53 -20.11
N ALA A 45 3.20 -14.29 -21.09
CA ALA A 45 3.01 -14.73 -22.46
C ALA A 45 3.35 -16.22 -22.66
N HIS A 46 4.45 -16.69 -22.06
CA HIS A 46 5.04 -18.00 -22.37
C HIS A 46 5.00 -19.01 -21.22
N GLY A 47 4.73 -18.55 -20.00
CA GLY A 47 4.69 -19.38 -18.80
C GLY A 47 3.44 -20.27 -18.70
N PRO A 48 3.30 -20.99 -17.57
CA PRO A 48 2.22 -21.93 -17.33
C PRO A 48 0.84 -21.26 -17.46
N PRO A 49 -0.13 -21.83 -18.22
CA PRO A 49 -1.44 -21.23 -18.47
C PRO A 49 -2.18 -20.74 -17.22
N GLU A 50 -2.10 -21.49 -16.13
CA GLU A 50 -2.76 -21.23 -14.87
C GLU A 50 -2.21 -19.99 -14.11
N GLN A 51 -1.00 -19.53 -14.44
CA GLN A 51 -0.38 -18.36 -13.82
C GLN A 51 -0.52 -17.09 -14.66
N ARG A 52 -0.81 -17.20 -15.96
CA ARG A 52 -0.75 -16.09 -16.92
C ARG A 52 -1.55 -14.86 -16.50
N ILE A 53 -2.78 -15.07 -16.01
CA ILE A 53 -3.64 -13.97 -15.54
C ILE A 53 -2.99 -13.25 -14.35
N THR A 54 -2.54 -14.01 -13.34
CA THR A 54 -1.92 -13.47 -12.14
C THR A 54 -0.64 -12.71 -12.48
N THR A 55 0.24 -13.30 -13.29
CA THR A 55 1.52 -12.69 -13.69
C THR A 55 1.31 -11.44 -14.54
N ALA A 56 0.38 -11.46 -15.50
CA ALA A 56 0.06 -10.28 -16.30
C ALA A 56 -0.52 -9.16 -15.44
N ALA A 57 -1.41 -9.50 -14.49
CA ALA A 57 -1.99 -8.52 -13.58
C ALA A 57 -0.94 -7.91 -12.65
N GLU A 58 0.01 -8.72 -12.18
CA GLU A 58 1.15 -8.26 -11.39
C GLU A 58 2.04 -7.29 -12.18
N ALA A 59 2.36 -7.62 -13.44
CA ALA A 59 3.14 -6.75 -14.32
C ALA A 59 2.47 -5.37 -14.47
N CYS A 60 1.17 -5.34 -14.78
CA CYS A 60 0.42 -4.08 -14.90
C CYS A 60 0.36 -3.30 -13.57
N ASN A 61 0.17 -3.99 -12.43
CA ASN A 61 0.13 -3.35 -11.12
C ASN A 61 1.47 -2.69 -10.75
N LYS A 62 2.59 -3.40 -10.98
CA LYS A 62 3.94 -2.87 -10.73
C LYS A 62 4.29 -1.77 -11.72
N ALA A 63 3.90 -1.89 -12.98
CA ALA A 63 4.07 -0.84 -13.98
C ALA A 63 3.30 0.45 -13.62
N ALA A 64 2.07 0.34 -13.12
CA ALA A 64 1.32 1.50 -12.63
C ALA A 64 2.01 2.18 -11.43
N LEU A 65 2.65 1.40 -10.56
CA LEU A 65 3.48 1.96 -9.49
C LEU A 65 4.71 2.69 -10.04
N ILE A 66 5.44 2.11 -10.99
CA ILE A 66 6.60 2.76 -11.63
C ILE A 66 6.20 4.09 -12.29
N LEU A 67 5.10 4.10 -13.06
CA LEU A 67 4.58 5.32 -13.68
C LEU A 67 4.22 6.38 -12.62
N SER A 68 3.58 5.97 -11.52
CA SER A 68 3.28 6.88 -10.41
C SER A 68 4.55 7.45 -9.77
N ASP A 69 5.56 6.61 -9.53
CA ASP A 69 6.82 7.03 -8.93
C ASP A 69 7.58 7.97 -9.85
N CYS A 70 7.54 7.72 -11.16
CA CYS A 70 8.14 8.61 -12.14
C CYS A 70 7.44 9.96 -12.22
N GLY A 71 6.32 10.21 -11.53
CA GLY A 71 5.58 11.46 -11.65
C GLY A 71 4.70 11.51 -12.90
N LEU A 72 4.24 10.36 -13.39
CA LEU A 72 3.30 10.22 -14.52
C LEU A 72 1.94 9.68 -14.04
N PRO A 73 1.24 10.39 -13.12
CA PRO A 73 0.04 9.87 -12.46
C PRO A 73 -1.11 9.60 -13.42
N ASP A 74 -1.26 10.38 -14.50
CA ASP A 74 -2.31 10.17 -15.50
C ASP A 74 -2.10 8.88 -16.28
N ARG A 75 -0.85 8.55 -16.62
CA ARG A 75 -0.51 7.28 -17.29
C ARG A 75 -0.75 6.09 -16.36
N ALA A 76 -0.39 6.22 -15.08
CA ALA A 76 -0.68 5.20 -14.06
C ALA A 76 -2.20 4.98 -13.89
N HIS A 77 -2.98 6.07 -13.82
CA HIS A 77 -4.43 6.04 -13.74
C HIS A 77 -5.05 5.35 -14.97
N GLN A 78 -4.64 5.75 -16.18
CA GLN A 78 -5.11 5.15 -17.43
C GLN A 78 -4.80 3.65 -17.48
N LEU A 79 -3.62 3.21 -17.05
CA LEU A 79 -3.26 1.80 -16.99
C LEU A 79 -4.17 1.02 -16.03
N CYS A 80 -4.41 1.51 -14.81
CA CYS A 80 -5.34 0.87 -13.88
C CYS A 80 -6.76 0.77 -14.47
N ARG A 81 -7.22 1.80 -15.20
CA ARG A 81 -8.52 1.77 -15.89
C ARG A 81 -8.58 0.70 -16.98
N ARG A 82 -7.62 0.70 -17.91
CA ARG A 82 -7.57 -0.28 -19.00
C ARG A 82 -7.50 -1.71 -18.46
N GLN A 83 -6.69 -1.93 -17.42
CA GLN A 83 -6.60 -3.23 -16.77
C GLN A 83 -7.95 -3.66 -16.16
N PHE A 84 -8.64 -2.76 -15.47
CA PHE A 84 -9.99 -3.05 -14.96
C PHE A 84 -10.95 -3.41 -16.09
N ASP A 85 -10.93 -2.66 -17.18
CA ASP A 85 -11.80 -2.88 -18.34
C ASP A 85 -11.61 -4.25 -18.98
N LEU A 86 -10.35 -4.72 -19.08
CA LEU A 86 -10.05 -6.06 -19.57
C LEU A 86 -10.73 -7.14 -18.71
N PHE A 87 -10.61 -7.06 -17.38
CA PHE A 87 -11.30 -8.00 -16.50
C PHE A 87 -12.82 -7.85 -16.57
N HIS A 88 -13.31 -6.62 -16.54
CA HIS A 88 -14.73 -6.31 -16.47
C HIS A 88 -15.50 -6.75 -17.72
N ALA A 89 -14.85 -6.74 -18.89
CA ALA A 89 -15.40 -7.27 -20.14
C ALA A 89 -15.57 -8.80 -20.12
N HIS A 90 -14.88 -9.50 -19.22
CA HIS A 90 -14.89 -10.96 -19.13
C HIS A 90 -15.72 -11.50 -17.95
N ARG A 91 -16.59 -10.66 -17.38
CA ARG A 91 -17.53 -11.08 -16.33
C ARG A 91 -18.54 -12.12 -16.84
N PRO A 92 -19.03 -13.03 -15.98
CA PRO A 92 -18.62 -13.23 -14.60
C PRO A 92 -17.23 -13.88 -14.50
N LEU A 93 -16.46 -13.50 -13.48
CA LEU A 93 -15.10 -13.98 -13.26
C LEU A 93 -15.05 -15.08 -12.19
N ALA A 94 -14.13 -16.02 -12.37
CA ALA A 94 -13.77 -16.99 -11.33
C ALA A 94 -13.26 -16.26 -10.06
N PRO A 95 -13.42 -16.84 -8.86
CA PRO A 95 -13.14 -16.18 -7.58
C PRO A 95 -11.77 -15.48 -7.48
N THR A 96 -10.70 -16.17 -7.87
CA THR A 96 -9.32 -15.65 -7.83
C THR A 96 -9.13 -14.52 -8.84
N THR A 97 -9.65 -14.68 -10.06
CA THR A 97 -9.64 -13.66 -11.12
C THR A 97 -10.45 -12.42 -10.73
N ALA A 98 -11.60 -12.58 -10.08
CA ALA A 98 -12.43 -11.47 -9.60
C ALA A 98 -11.70 -10.63 -8.54
N LYS A 99 -10.90 -11.27 -7.67
CA LYS A 99 -10.04 -10.53 -6.73
C LYS A 99 -8.97 -9.71 -7.46
N LEU A 100 -8.34 -10.28 -8.50
CA LEU A 100 -7.39 -9.54 -9.34
C LEU A 100 -8.06 -8.35 -10.04
N ALA A 101 -9.30 -8.53 -10.54
CA ALA A 101 -10.09 -7.48 -11.18
C ALA A 101 -10.38 -6.27 -10.28
N LEU A 102 -10.40 -6.44 -8.95
CA LEU A 102 -10.59 -5.34 -8.00
C LEU A 102 -9.29 -4.57 -7.70
N GLN A 103 -8.12 -5.16 -7.92
CA GLN A 103 -6.84 -4.53 -7.60
C GLN A 103 -6.59 -3.21 -8.34
N PRO A 104 -6.93 -3.05 -9.63
CA PRO A 104 -6.76 -1.77 -10.30
C PRO A 104 -7.59 -0.65 -9.66
N LEU A 105 -8.81 -0.93 -9.19
CA LEU A 105 -9.63 0.06 -8.47
C LEU A 105 -9.01 0.44 -7.12
N VAL A 106 -8.46 -0.54 -6.40
CA VAL A 106 -7.70 -0.28 -5.16
C VAL A 106 -6.46 0.57 -5.45
N ASN A 107 -5.77 0.30 -6.55
CA ASN A 107 -4.60 1.07 -6.98
C ASN A 107 -4.97 2.52 -7.31
N LEU A 108 -6.12 2.80 -7.93
CA LEU A 108 -6.61 4.18 -8.12
C LEU A 108 -6.73 4.92 -6.77
N GLY A 109 -7.32 4.29 -5.75
CA GLY A 109 -7.37 4.87 -4.41
C GLY A 109 -5.97 5.17 -3.86
N ARG A 110 -5.01 4.24 -4.02
CA ARG A 110 -3.62 4.44 -3.58
C ARG A 110 -2.88 5.53 -4.34
N LEU A 111 -3.14 5.70 -5.64
CA LEU A 111 -2.60 6.80 -6.43
C LEU A 111 -3.10 8.15 -5.90
N HIS A 112 -4.40 8.26 -5.61
CA HIS A 112 -4.97 9.46 -5.00
C HIS A 112 -4.35 9.77 -3.63
N ILE A 113 -4.11 8.76 -2.78
CA ILE A 113 -3.39 8.97 -1.50
C ILE A 113 -1.98 9.54 -1.75
N ARG A 114 -1.23 8.97 -2.71
CA ARG A 114 0.14 9.43 -3.03
C ARG A 114 0.16 10.87 -3.53
N ASN A 115 -0.85 11.27 -4.30
CA ASN A 115 -0.96 12.62 -4.85
C ASN A 115 -1.59 13.63 -3.88
N GLY A 116 -1.77 13.28 -2.59
CA GLY A 116 -2.34 14.17 -1.59
C GLY A 116 -3.88 14.29 -1.65
N HIS A 117 -4.56 13.54 -2.49
CA HIS A 117 -6.03 13.54 -2.64
C HIS A 117 -6.71 12.56 -1.68
N GLY A 118 -6.37 12.62 -0.38
CA GLY A 118 -6.84 11.67 0.64
C GLY A 118 -8.36 11.57 0.75
N ASN A 119 -9.08 12.70 0.74
CA ASN A 119 -10.55 12.70 0.79
C ASN A 119 -11.17 11.92 -0.39
N HIS A 120 -10.65 12.17 -1.59
CA HIS A 120 -11.11 11.53 -2.81
C HIS A 120 -10.81 10.03 -2.81
N ALA A 121 -9.61 9.65 -2.35
CA ALA A 121 -9.25 8.24 -2.17
C ALA A 121 -10.19 7.52 -1.20
N HIS A 122 -10.50 8.12 -0.05
CA HIS A 122 -11.41 7.52 0.93
C HIS A 122 -12.83 7.31 0.35
N GLN A 123 -13.34 8.31 -0.38
CA GLN A 123 -14.65 8.21 -1.06
C GLN A 123 -14.65 7.08 -2.10
N LEU A 124 -13.63 7.02 -2.96
CA LEU A 124 -13.48 5.95 -3.96
C LEU A 124 -13.47 4.56 -3.30
N LEU A 125 -12.64 4.35 -2.28
CA LEU A 125 -12.55 3.07 -1.57
C LEU A 125 -13.87 2.69 -0.88
N THR A 126 -14.60 3.68 -0.36
CA THR A 126 -15.93 3.48 0.23
C THR A 126 -16.94 3.07 -0.83
N HIS A 127 -16.96 3.76 -1.97
CA HIS A 127 -17.87 3.49 -3.08
C HIS A 127 -17.68 2.09 -3.67
N ILE A 128 -16.43 1.65 -3.91
CA ILE A 128 -16.19 0.28 -4.43
C ILE A 128 -16.63 -0.79 -3.44
N TYR A 129 -16.37 -0.58 -2.15
CA TYR A 129 -16.78 -1.50 -1.10
C TYR A 129 -18.30 -1.59 -1.02
N GLN A 130 -19.00 -0.45 -1.04
CA GLN A 130 -20.46 -0.40 -0.99
C GLN A 130 -21.10 -1.00 -2.23
N ALA A 131 -20.59 -0.69 -3.43
CA ALA A 131 -21.06 -1.24 -4.70
C ALA A 131 -20.96 -2.77 -4.72
N LEU A 132 -19.80 -3.32 -4.35
CA LEU A 132 -19.62 -4.76 -4.26
C LEU A 132 -20.50 -5.37 -3.15
N ARG A 133 -20.62 -4.74 -1.99
CA ARG A 133 -21.43 -5.27 -0.89
C ARG A 133 -22.93 -5.29 -1.21
N THR A 134 -23.42 -4.26 -1.90
CA THR A 134 -24.87 -4.06 -2.15
C THR A 134 -25.32 -4.54 -3.52
N ARG A 135 -24.39 -5.04 -4.37
CA ARG A 135 -24.67 -5.45 -5.76
C ARG A 135 -25.24 -4.29 -6.58
N THR A 136 -24.53 -3.18 -6.58
CA THR A 136 -24.93 -1.98 -7.32
C THR A 136 -23.78 -1.46 -8.18
N ALA A 137 -24.11 -0.59 -9.12
CA ALA A 137 -23.14 0.23 -9.81
C ALA A 137 -22.75 1.44 -8.95
N THR A 138 -21.57 1.99 -9.21
CA THR A 138 -21.09 3.23 -8.57
C THR A 138 -20.30 4.08 -9.54
N THR A 139 -20.10 5.35 -9.20
CA THR A 139 -19.27 6.26 -9.98
C THR A 139 -17.88 6.38 -9.37
N ILE A 140 -16.85 6.14 -10.19
CA ILE A 140 -15.45 6.36 -9.84
C ILE A 140 -14.84 7.29 -10.89
N ASP A 141 -14.31 8.43 -10.45
CA ASP A 141 -13.59 9.38 -11.30
C ASP A 141 -14.36 9.73 -12.58
N GLY A 142 -15.66 10.00 -12.42
CA GLY A 142 -16.60 10.36 -13.48
C GLY A 142 -17.16 9.20 -14.31
N ARG A 143 -16.79 7.94 -14.01
CA ARG A 143 -17.22 6.77 -14.78
C ARG A 143 -18.12 5.84 -13.95
N ASN A 144 -19.22 5.41 -14.56
CA ASN A 144 -20.08 4.38 -13.98
C ASN A 144 -19.40 3.00 -14.08
N ILE A 145 -19.31 2.30 -12.95
CA ILE A 145 -18.71 0.97 -12.82
C ILE A 145 -19.74 0.05 -12.17
N ASP A 146 -20.10 -1.01 -12.88
CA ASP A 146 -21.03 -2.02 -12.40
C ASP A 146 -20.28 -3.21 -11.76
N LEU A 147 -20.54 -3.49 -10.48
CA LEU A 147 -19.94 -4.63 -9.77
C LEU A 147 -20.99 -5.71 -9.41
N THR A 148 -22.17 -5.65 -10.02
CA THR A 148 -23.28 -6.60 -9.78
C THR A 148 -22.81 -8.00 -10.13
N ASP A 149 -22.47 -8.22 -11.41
CA ASP A 149 -22.13 -9.55 -11.95
C ASP A 149 -20.62 -9.79 -12.06
N LEU A 150 -19.82 -9.22 -11.15
CA LEU A 150 -18.35 -9.38 -11.20
C LEU A 150 -17.91 -10.85 -11.08
N THR A 151 -18.65 -11.64 -10.30
CA THR A 151 -18.41 -13.06 -10.06
C THR A 151 -19.75 -13.76 -9.85
N ASP A 152 -19.83 -15.07 -10.08
CA ASP A 152 -21.08 -15.83 -9.98
C ASP A 152 -21.65 -15.86 -8.55
N ASP A 153 -22.98 -15.72 -8.47
CA ASP A 153 -23.74 -15.63 -7.22
C ASP A 153 -23.75 -16.92 -6.39
N HIS A 154 -23.42 -18.06 -6.98
CA HIS A 154 -23.45 -19.37 -6.32
C HIS A 154 -22.21 -19.69 -5.47
N SER A 155 -21.26 -18.76 -5.37
CA SER A 155 -19.97 -19.00 -4.72
C SER A 155 -19.81 -18.21 -3.41
N ALA A 156 -19.23 -18.85 -2.38
CA ALA A 156 -18.73 -18.17 -1.18
C ALA A 156 -17.72 -17.04 -1.50
N ALA A 157 -17.24 -16.99 -2.75
CA ALA A 157 -16.25 -16.03 -3.23
C ALA A 157 -16.69 -14.58 -3.09
N ARG A 158 -17.97 -14.23 -3.28
CA ARG A 158 -18.39 -12.83 -3.12
C ARG A 158 -18.15 -12.33 -1.70
N GLY A 159 -18.40 -13.17 -0.70
CA GLY A 159 -18.10 -12.86 0.70
C GLY A 159 -16.61 -12.59 0.92
N ASP A 160 -15.74 -13.34 0.27
CA ASP A 160 -14.28 -13.15 0.33
C ASP A 160 -13.82 -11.88 -0.39
N LEU A 161 -14.44 -11.51 -1.52
CA LEU A 161 -14.17 -10.24 -2.21
C LEU A 161 -14.62 -9.04 -1.37
N VAL A 162 -15.79 -9.11 -0.74
CA VAL A 162 -16.28 -8.08 0.18
C VAL A 162 -15.34 -7.97 1.39
N ARG A 163 -14.87 -9.09 1.94
CA ARG A 163 -13.89 -9.10 3.03
C ARG A 163 -12.56 -8.47 2.60
N PHE A 164 -12.09 -8.80 1.40
CA PHE A 164 -10.89 -8.19 0.83
C PHE A 164 -11.02 -6.66 0.72
N LEU A 165 -12.10 -6.14 0.12
CA LEU A 165 -12.31 -4.70 0.03
C LEU A 165 -12.55 -4.06 1.40
N TRP A 166 -13.16 -4.77 2.34
CA TRP A 166 -13.29 -4.29 3.72
C TRP A 166 -11.92 -4.10 4.38
N THR A 167 -10.99 -5.06 4.23
CA THR A 167 -9.62 -4.92 4.74
C THR A 167 -8.88 -3.77 4.06
N VAL A 168 -9.06 -3.59 2.75
CA VAL A 168 -8.50 -2.44 2.02
C VAL A 168 -9.07 -1.13 2.55
N LEU A 169 -10.38 -1.02 2.69
CA LEU A 169 -11.04 0.18 3.21
C LEU A 169 -10.63 0.48 4.65
N LEU A 170 -10.45 -0.55 5.48
CA LEU A 170 -9.95 -0.39 6.84
C LEU A 170 -8.53 0.19 6.84
N ALA A 171 -7.62 -0.37 6.04
CA ALA A 171 -6.22 0.03 6.05
C ALA A 171 -5.94 1.29 5.22
N ASP A 172 -6.26 1.27 3.94
CA ASP A 172 -5.97 2.37 3.01
C ASP A 172 -6.98 3.52 3.17
N GLY A 173 -8.23 3.24 3.56
CA GLY A 173 -9.19 4.30 3.91
C GLY A 173 -8.81 5.08 5.16
N THR A 174 -8.29 4.41 6.20
CA THR A 174 -7.74 5.09 7.39
C THR A 174 -6.61 6.02 7.00
N ARG A 175 -5.64 5.55 6.20
CA ARG A 175 -4.53 6.38 5.71
C ARG A 175 -4.97 7.54 4.85
N ALA A 176 -5.97 7.33 4.01
CA ALA A 176 -6.54 8.38 3.19
C ALA A 176 -7.08 9.53 4.05
N LEU A 177 -7.76 9.20 5.16
CA LEU A 177 -8.26 10.19 6.12
C LEU A 177 -7.13 10.85 6.92
N THR A 178 -6.17 10.08 7.46
CA THR A 178 -5.06 10.67 8.24
C THR A 178 -4.16 11.55 7.38
N ARG A 179 -3.90 11.17 6.12
CA ARG A 179 -3.16 12.01 5.16
C ARG A 179 -3.88 13.30 4.78
N ALA A 180 -5.20 13.33 4.91
CA ALA A 180 -6.00 14.54 4.73
C ALA A 180 -6.13 15.38 6.02
N GLY A 181 -5.41 15.03 7.10
CA GLY A 181 -5.51 15.69 8.40
C GLY A 181 -6.80 15.38 9.17
N ARG A 182 -7.64 14.45 8.68
CA ARG A 182 -8.97 14.15 9.22
C ARG A 182 -8.92 13.08 10.30
N TRP A 183 -8.23 13.37 11.41
CA TRP A 183 -7.99 12.43 12.51
C TRP A 183 -9.28 11.93 13.16
N ASN A 184 -10.21 12.83 13.48
CA ASN A 184 -11.50 12.46 14.07
C ASN A 184 -12.32 11.52 13.15
N ASP A 185 -12.33 11.80 11.85
CA ASP A 185 -13.01 10.93 10.88
C ASP A 185 -12.31 9.57 10.71
N ALA A 186 -10.97 9.54 10.78
CA ALA A 186 -10.20 8.31 10.77
C ALA A 186 -10.52 7.44 11.99
N LEU A 187 -10.63 8.06 13.17
CA LEU A 187 -11.03 7.38 14.41
C LEU A 187 -12.46 6.82 14.28
N GLU A 188 -13.43 7.63 13.87
CA GLU A 188 -14.81 7.20 13.70
C GLU A 188 -14.93 6.07 12.64
N HIS A 189 -14.16 6.17 11.56
CA HIS A 189 -14.08 5.15 10.51
C HIS A 189 -13.61 3.80 11.05
N LEU A 190 -12.61 3.80 11.93
CA LEU A 190 -12.08 2.62 12.60
C LEU A 190 -13.08 2.07 13.63
N GLU A 191 -13.67 2.92 14.48
CA GLU A 191 -14.65 2.51 15.50
C GLU A 191 -15.85 1.79 14.89
N ARG A 192 -16.47 2.39 13.85
CA ARG A 192 -17.60 1.78 13.12
C ARG A 192 -17.27 0.41 12.53
N ARG A 193 -15.98 0.12 12.30
CA ARG A 193 -15.49 -1.12 11.72
C ARG A 193 -14.75 -2.00 12.73
N LYS A 194 -14.78 -1.67 14.02
CA LYS A 194 -14.05 -2.41 15.09
C LYS A 194 -12.56 -2.57 14.76
N GLY A 195 -11.97 -1.54 14.17
CA GLY A 195 -10.58 -1.50 13.71
C GLY A 195 -9.55 -1.15 14.77
N ILE A 196 -9.98 -0.90 16.01
CA ILE A 196 -9.12 -0.53 17.13
C ILE A 196 -8.92 -1.76 18.01
N GLY A 197 -7.72 -2.32 17.98
CA GLY A 197 -7.30 -3.41 18.86
C GLY A 197 -6.24 -2.94 19.86
N ASP A 198 -5.80 -3.83 20.73
CA ASP A 198 -4.82 -3.50 21.80
C ASP A 198 -3.37 -3.39 21.32
N ARG A 199 -3.06 -3.95 20.15
CA ARG A 199 -1.72 -3.84 19.56
C ARG A 199 -1.46 -2.47 18.93
N MET A 200 -0.19 -2.08 18.84
CA MET A 200 0.25 -0.79 18.27
C MET A 200 0.22 -0.77 16.72
N LEU A 201 -0.92 -1.20 16.16
CA LEU A 201 -1.23 -1.18 14.73
C LEU A 201 -1.95 0.12 14.35
N ASP A 202 -2.43 0.23 13.11
CA ASP A 202 -3.08 1.43 12.56
C ASP A 202 -4.13 2.03 13.50
N GLY A 203 -5.07 1.21 13.99
CA GLY A 203 -6.19 1.70 14.78
C GLY A 203 -5.80 2.29 16.12
N ARG A 204 -4.83 1.67 16.82
CA ARG A 204 -4.35 2.15 18.12
C ARG A 204 -3.54 3.43 17.95
N GLN A 205 -2.69 3.51 16.92
CA GLN A 205 -1.93 4.73 16.61
C GLN A 205 -2.85 5.91 16.29
N VAL A 206 -3.91 5.70 15.48
CA VAL A 206 -4.90 6.74 15.18
C VAL A 206 -5.66 7.18 16.43
N ALA A 207 -6.06 6.24 17.30
CA ALA A 207 -6.73 6.59 18.55
C ALA A 207 -5.86 7.48 19.45
N VAL A 208 -4.58 7.12 19.63
CA VAL A 208 -3.63 7.93 20.41
C VAL A 208 -3.42 9.31 19.78
N LEU A 209 -3.13 9.38 18.48
CA LEU A 209 -2.87 10.65 17.80
C LEU A 209 -4.09 11.57 17.76
N THR A 210 -5.29 11.02 17.59
CA THR A 210 -6.53 11.81 17.64
C THR A 210 -6.71 12.46 19.01
N ARG A 211 -6.34 11.76 20.09
CA ARG A 211 -6.38 12.32 21.45
C ARG A 211 -5.35 13.42 21.63
N ILE A 212 -4.11 13.20 21.19
CA ILE A 212 -3.04 14.21 21.22
C ILE A 212 -3.47 15.48 20.45
N VAL A 213 -3.99 15.32 19.22
CA VAL A 213 -4.45 16.44 18.38
C VAL A 213 -5.63 17.21 19.01
N ASN A 214 -6.43 16.56 19.86
CA ASN A 214 -7.54 17.18 20.58
C ASN A 214 -7.14 17.61 22.02
N ASP A 215 -5.85 17.73 22.31
CA ASP A 215 -5.27 18.09 23.62
C ASP A 215 -5.66 17.16 24.79
N ASP A 216 -6.17 15.96 24.50
CA ASP A 216 -6.58 14.94 25.47
C ASP A 216 -5.41 14.02 25.86
N HIS A 217 -4.37 14.65 26.40
CA HIS A 217 -3.08 14.04 26.67
C HIS A 217 -3.14 12.92 27.74
N GLU A 218 -4.00 13.07 28.75
CA GLU A 218 -4.16 12.04 29.81
C GLU A 218 -4.71 10.73 29.24
N HIS A 219 -5.77 10.80 28.43
CA HIS A 219 -6.32 9.59 27.80
C HIS A 219 -5.38 9.03 26.72
N ALA A 220 -4.60 9.87 26.04
CA ALA A 220 -3.56 9.39 25.13
C ALA A 220 -2.50 8.56 25.87
N LEU A 221 -2.01 9.04 27.01
CA LEU A 221 -1.05 8.32 27.86
C LEU A 221 -1.65 7.04 28.45
N ASP A 222 -2.90 7.08 28.89
CA ASP A 222 -3.63 5.90 29.36
C ASP A 222 -3.74 4.82 28.27
N LEU A 223 -4.12 5.21 27.05
CA LEU A 223 -4.18 4.30 25.91
C LEU A 223 -2.81 3.70 25.57
N LEU A 224 -1.73 4.48 25.67
CA LEU A 224 -0.37 4.00 25.45
C LEU A 224 0.06 3.00 26.53
N ALA A 225 -0.22 3.28 27.80
CA ALA A 225 0.10 2.39 28.92
C ALA A 225 -0.62 1.03 28.83
N HIS A 226 -1.83 1.02 28.28
CA HIS A 226 -2.64 -0.19 28.09
C HIS A 226 -2.46 -0.86 26.71
N SER A 227 -1.54 -0.37 25.87
CA SER A 227 -1.26 -0.98 24.57
C SER A 227 -0.33 -2.19 24.68
N SER A 228 -0.63 -3.25 23.93
CA SER A 228 0.25 -4.41 23.76
C SER A 228 1.30 -4.13 22.67
N THR A 229 2.58 -4.26 23.01
CA THR A 229 3.70 -4.04 22.07
C THR A 229 4.67 -5.24 22.05
N PRO A 230 4.26 -6.40 21.50
CA PRO A 230 5.08 -7.61 21.50
C PRO A 230 6.31 -7.51 20.58
N GLU A 231 6.24 -6.70 19.53
CA GLU A 231 7.34 -6.51 18.57
C GLU A 231 8.19 -5.28 18.91
N THR A 232 9.49 -5.32 18.59
CA THR A 232 10.41 -4.20 18.84
C THR A 232 10.01 -2.93 18.10
N TRP A 233 9.46 -3.05 16.89
CA TRP A 233 8.95 -1.90 16.14
C TRP A 233 7.72 -1.28 16.80
N GLU A 234 6.85 -2.08 17.44
CA GLU A 234 5.69 -1.57 18.19
C GLU A 234 6.14 -0.78 19.42
N GLN A 235 7.17 -1.28 20.11
CA GLN A 235 7.77 -0.63 21.27
C GLN A 235 8.42 0.72 20.89
N ALA A 236 9.11 0.78 19.75
CA ALA A 236 9.71 2.02 19.26
C ALA A 236 8.65 3.05 18.86
N VAL A 237 7.58 2.62 18.19
CA VAL A 237 6.44 3.50 17.86
C VAL A 237 5.74 3.99 19.13
N ALA A 238 5.51 3.11 20.11
CA ALA A 238 4.88 3.50 21.38
C ALA A 238 5.74 4.53 22.14
N SER A 239 7.05 4.34 22.25
CA SER A 239 7.93 5.33 22.92
C SER A 239 7.99 6.67 22.18
N TYR A 240 7.94 6.65 20.84
CA TYR A 240 7.77 7.87 20.06
C TYR A 240 6.47 8.59 20.41
N LEU A 241 5.33 7.87 20.40
CA LEU A 241 4.02 8.46 20.70
C LEU A 241 3.91 8.96 22.15
N THR A 242 4.54 8.28 23.11
CA THR A 242 4.65 8.76 24.51
C THR A 242 5.43 10.06 24.57
N THR A 243 6.59 10.13 23.93
CA THR A 243 7.43 11.33 23.92
C THR A 243 6.73 12.49 23.22
N LEU A 244 6.04 12.21 22.11
CA LEU A 244 5.21 13.17 21.40
C LEU A 244 4.14 13.75 22.34
N CYS A 245 3.37 12.89 23.02
CA CYS A 245 2.31 13.30 23.92
C CYS A 245 2.81 14.16 25.09
N LEU A 246 3.97 13.82 25.66
CA LEU A 246 4.59 14.62 26.73
C LEU A 246 5.06 15.98 26.21
N THR A 247 5.65 15.99 25.01
CA THR A 247 6.12 17.21 24.35
C THR A 247 4.97 18.16 24.06
N THR A 248 3.87 17.68 23.48
CA THR A 248 2.68 18.50 23.17
C THR A 248 1.95 18.96 24.43
N ALA A 249 2.02 18.18 25.52
CA ALA A 249 1.51 18.57 26.83
C ALA A 249 2.43 19.54 27.60
N GLU A 250 3.56 19.97 27.01
CA GLU A 250 4.59 20.81 27.63
C GLU A 250 5.12 20.22 28.97
N ARG A 251 5.23 18.89 29.03
CA ARG A 251 5.73 18.14 30.19
C ARG A 251 7.20 17.76 30.03
N ASP A 252 7.83 17.43 31.16
CA ASP A 252 9.16 16.83 31.14
C ASP A 252 9.13 15.51 30.34
N THR A 253 9.98 15.44 29.31
CA THR A 253 10.10 14.29 28.42
C THR A 253 11.13 13.29 28.91
N GLN A 254 11.89 13.59 29.98
CA GLN A 254 12.81 12.62 30.58
C GLN A 254 12.04 11.63 31.46
N PRO A 255 12.37 10.32 31.43
CA PRO A 255 13.39 9.66 30.59
C PRO A 255 12.85 9.16 29.23
N ALA A 256 11.61 9.50 28.85
CA ALA A 256 10.94 8.97 27.67
C ALA A 256 11.68 9.28 26.34
N ASP A 257 12.27 10.46 26.20
CA ASP A 257 13.05 10.81 25.01
C ASP A 257 14.30 9.91 24.83
N THR A 258 14.90 9.48 25.93
CA THR A 258 16.07 8.61 25.96
C THR A 258 15.68 7.21 25.55
N ASP A 259 14.60 6.69 26.13
CA ASP A 259 14.03 5.39 25.76
C ASP A 259 13.59 5.37 24.28
N MET A 260 12.99 6.46 23.77
CA MET A 260 12.62 6.60 22.36
C MET A 260 13.83 6.45 21.43
N VAL A 261 14.92 7.18 21.69
CA VAL A 261 16.13 7.10 20.87
C VAL A 261 16.76 5.71 20.95
N GLU A 262 16.87 5.14 22.14
CA GLU A 262 17.47 3.82 22.34
C GLU A 262 16.68 2.72 21.61
N ARG A 263 15.34 2.74 21.71
CA ARG A 263 14.49 1.78 20.99
C ARG A 263 14.57 1.92 19.48
N TYR A 264 14.61 3.15 18.97
CA TYR A 264 14.80 3.38 17.54
C TYR A 264 16.13 2.80 17.05
N LEU A 265 17.23 3.11 17.73
CA LEU A 265 18.57 2.62 17.36
C LEU A 265 18.67 1.10 17.48
N ALA A 266 17.98 0.49 18.45
CA ALA A 266 17.93 -0.95 18.68
C ALA A 266 17.07 -1.73 17.66
N LEU A 267 16.34 -1.07 16.75
CA LEU A 267 15.56 -1.77 15.74
C LEU A 267 16.47 -2.64 14.85
N PRO A 268 16.11 -3.89 14.52
CA PRO A 268 16.96 -4.75 13.69
C PRO A 268 17.00 -4.27 12.24
N HIS A 269 18.18 -3.97 11.71
CA HIS A 269 18.34 -3.46 10.33
C HIS A 269 17.86 -4.44 9.26
N GLN A 270 18.03 -5.75 9.46
CA GLN A 270 17.75 -6.75 8.44
C GLN A 270 16.27 -7.11 8.30
N SER A 271 15.51 -7.07 9.40
CA SER A 271 14.08 -7.43 9.41
C SER A 271 13.14 -6.24 9.39
N THR A 272 13.65 -5.02 9.57
CA THR A 272 12.86 -3.80 9.55
C THR A 272 12.89 -3.18 8.14
N PRO A 273 11.75 -2.96 7.47
CA PRO A 273 11.71 -2.33 6.15
C PRO A 273 12.40 -0.95 6.15
N PRO A 274 13.31 -0.66 5.21
CA PRO A 274 14.13 0.56 5.23
C PRO A 274 13.32 1.87 5.29
N VAL A 275 12.25 1.98 4.51
CA VAL A 275 11.41 3.19 4.49
C VAL A 275 10.65 3.39 5.81
N PHE A 276 10.20 2.32 6.46
CA PHE A 276 9.59 2.42 7.79
C PHE A 276 10.60 2.94 8.80
N ARG A 277 11.79 2.32 8.84
CA ARG A 277 12.86 2.74 9.75
C ARG A 277 13.25 4.19 9.51
N CYS A 278 13.49 4.56 8.26
CA CYS A 278 13.84 5.93 7.87
C CYS A 278 12.80 6.94 8.40
N ARG A 279 11.51 6.72 8.10
CA ARG A 279 10.44 7.64 8.55
C ARG A 279 10.29 7.71 10.06
N LEU A 280 10.44 6.58 10.77
CA LEU A 280 10.45 6.60 12.23
C LEU A 280 11.66 7.39 12.76
N GLY A 281 12.84 7.21 12.16
CA GLY A 281 14.03 7.98 12.51
C GLY A 281 13.86 9.48 12.30
N LEU A 282 13.23 9.89 11.19
CA LEU A 282 12.88 11.29 10.94
C LEU A 282 11.91 11.84 12.00
N CYS A 283 10.88 11.08 12.36
CA CYS A 283 9.98 11.43 13.47
C CYS A 283 10.75 11.62 14.79
N VAL A 284 11.69 10.72 15.11
CA VAL A 284 12.52 10.82 16.32
C VAL A 284 13.45 12.05 16.25
N LEU A 285 14.01 12.38 15.09
CA LEU A 285 14.81 13.61 14.90
C LEU A 285 13.99 14.87 15.21
N ASP A 286 12.77 14.95 14.71
CA ASP A 286 11.90 16.12 14.94
C ASP A 286 11.67 16.40 16.43
N LEU A 287 11.59 15.36 17.27
CA LEU A 287 11.43 15.49 18.73
C LEU A 287 12.77 15.67 19.49
N THR A 288 13.92 15.53 18.84
CA THR A 288 15.25 15.53 19.48
C THR A 288 16.18 16.64 18.98
N ASN A 289 15.65 17.63 18.24
CA ASN A 289 16.36 18.74 17.58
C ASN A 289 17.31 19.59 18.47
N HIS A 290 17.36 19.36 19.77
CA HIS A 290 18.25 20.06 20.72
C HIS A 290 19.11 19.15 21.59
N THR A 291 19.22 17.85 21.25
CA THR A 291 19.95 16.87 22.06
C THR A 291 21.24 16.39 21.37
N PRO A 292 22.28 16.00 22.13
CA PRO A 292 23.48 15.35 21.58
C PRO A 292 23.20 14.05 20.80
N LYS A 293 21.97 13.51 20.92
CA LYS A 293 21.52 12.26 20.29
C LYS A 293 21.15 12.42 18.81
N HIS A 294 21.14 13.65 18.29
CA HIS A 294 20.80 13.96 16.90
C HIS A 294 21.77 13.35 15.87
N ALA A 295 23.07 13.38 16.15
CA ALA A 295 24.10 12.92 15.20
C ALA A 295 24.07 11.40 14.94
N PRO A 296 23.94 10.52 15.96
CA PRO A 296 23.77 9.09 15.75
C PRO A 296 22.55 8.74 14.89
N ILE A 297 21.40 9.40 15.11
CA ILE A 297 20.17 9.13 14.36
C ILE A 297 20.33 9.57 12.91
N THR A 298 20.85 10.78 12.67
CA THR A 298 21.07 11.32 11.31
C THR A 298 22.04 10.44 10.51
N THR A 299 23.10 9.96 11.16
CA THR A 299 24.07 9.04 10.55
C THR A 299 23.42 7.71 10.20
N ASP A 300 22.59 7.15 11.10
CA ASP A 300 21.88 5.89 10.86
C ASP A 300 20.92 5.99 9.68
N ILE A 301 19.98 6.96 9.67
CA ILE A 301 19.00 7.10 8.59
C ILE A 301 19.66 7.31 7.22
N THR A 302 20.73 8.10 7.16
CA THR A 302 21.45 8.41 5.91
C THR A 302 22.12 7.15 5.37
N ARG A 303 22.86 6.43 6.23
CA ARG A 303 23.50 5.16 5.84
C ARG A 303 22.48 4.13 5.40
N GLN A 304 21.34 4.03 6.10
CA GLN A 304 20.28 3.08 5.74
C GLN A 304 19.63 3.43 4.40
N ALA A 305 19.37 4.70 4.12
CA ALA A 305 18.82 5.15 2.84
C ALA A 305 19.79 4.83 1.68
N ILE A 306 21.09 5.09 1.85
CA ILE A 306 22.13 4.74 0.87
C ILE A 306 22.23 3.23 0.66
N THR A 307 22.36 2.45 1.75
CA THR A 307 22.55 1.00 1.71
C THR A 307 21.33 0.28 1.12
N ALA A 308 20.13 0.75 1.46
CA ALA A 308 18.90 0.20 0.93
C ALA A 308 18.67 0.58 -0.54
N ALA A 309 19.39 1.58 -1.08
CA ALA A 309 19.21 2.12 -2.43
C ALA A 309 17.73 2.25 -2.84
N ASP A 310 16.91 2.74 -1.92
CA ASP A 310 15.47 2.97 -2.11
C ASP A 310 15.23 4.47 -2.21
N ALA A 311 14.83 4.94 -3.39
CA ALA A 311 14.64 6.36 -3.67
C ALA A 311 13.59 7.03 -2.79
N TYR A 312 12.64 6.28 -2.22
CA TYR A 312 11.71 6.86 -1.27
C TYR A 312 12.38 7.26 0.04
N ALA A 313 13.24 6.38 0.58
CA ALA A 313 14.02 6.71 1.79
C ALA A 313 15.02 7.82 1.50
N ALA A 314 15.68 7.77 0.34
CA ALA A 314 16.61 8.81 -0.07
C ALA A 314 15.94 10.19 -0.19
N HIS A 315 14.76 10.25 -0.82
CA HIS A 315 13.96 11.46 -0.93
C HIS A 315 13.52 11.98 0.45
N ASP A 316 12.99 11.11 1.30
CA ASP A 316 12.54 11.49 2.64
C ASP A 316 13.72 12.08 3.46
N VAL A 317 14.94 11.52 3.35
CA VAL A 317 16.14 12.05 4.01
C VAL A 317 16.61 13.38 3.41
N LEU A 318 16.68 13.50 2.08
CA LEU A 318 17.16 14.72 1.41
C LEU A 318 16.23 15.92 1.63
N THR A 319 14.93 15.68 1.72
CA THR A 319 13.93 16.75 1.91
C THR A 319 13.71 17.11 3.38
N HIS A 320 14.27 16.33 4.32
CA HIS A 320 14.12 16.60 5.74
C HIS A 320 15.06 17.73 6.21
N PRO A 321 14.54 18.82 6.79
CA PRO A 321 15.37 19.98 7.16
C PRO A 321 16.55 19.64 8.08
N ALA A 322 16.31 18.81 9.10
CA ALA A 322 17.34 18.43 10.08
C ALA A 322 18.46 17.57 9.47
N CYS A 323 18.15 16.80 8.42
CA CYS A 323 19.15 16.00 7.71
C CYS A 323 19.94 16.86 6.74
N ALA A 324 19.24 17.70 5.95
CA ALA A 324 19.85 18.55 4.95
C ALA A 324 20.89 19.53 5.54
N GLN A 325 20.66 20.04 6.75
CA GLN A 325 21.59 20.96 7.42
C GLN A 325 22.94 20.35 7.81
N HIS A 326 23.01 19.02 7.98
CA HIS A 326 24.18 18.32 8.51
C HIS A 326 24.72 17.24 7.55
N MET A 327 24.18 17.18 6.34
CA MET A 327 24.56 16.19 5.34
C MET A 327 25.92 16.53 4.72
N SER A 328 26.76 15.53 4.50
CA SER A 328 27.99 15.70 3.73
C SER A 328 27.69 15.79 2.23
N ASP A 329 28.53 16.49 1.47
CA ASP A 329 28.40 16.56 -0.01
C ASP A 329 28.39 15.15 -0.64
N THR A 330 29.19 14.23 -0.09
CA THR A 330 29.26 12.84 -0.53
C THR A 330 27.93 12.11 -0.33
N ASP A 331 27.32 12.22 0.85
CA ASP A 331 26.03 11.59 1.13
C ASP A 331 24.91 12.23 0.30
N GLN A 332 24.93 13.56 0.16
CA GLN A 332 23.97 14.28 -0.66
C GLN A 332 24.04 13.83 -2.12
N HIS A 333 25.24 13.69 -2.68
CA HIS A 333 25.44 13.19 -4.04
C HIS A 333 24.94 11.74 -4.19
N ALA A 334 25.26 10.87 -3.22
CA ALA A 334 24.82 9.47 -3.25
C ALA A 334 23.29 9.33 -3.21
N LEU A 335 22.62 10.05 -2.31
CA LEU A 335 21.16 10.04 -2.21
C LEU A 335 20.49 10.65 -3.44
N THR A 336 21.04 11.73 -3.98
CA THR A 336 20.54 12.36 -5.21
C THR A 336 20.65 11.40 -6.39
N HIS A 337 21.80 10.71 -6.52
CA HIS A 337 22.01 9.69 -7.54
C HIS A 337 21.00 8.54 -7.44
N ILE A 338 20.65 8.09 -6.23
CA ILE A 338 19.61 7.07 -6.03
C ILE A 338 18.24 7.56 -6.54
N ILE A 339 17.85 8.80 -6.25
CA ILE A 339 16.58 9.38 -6.72
C ILE A 339 16.56 9.49 -8.25
N THR A 340 17.63 10.03 -8.83
CA THR A 340 17.76 10.23 -10.28
C THR A 340 17.72 8.91 -11.04
N THR A 341 18.51 7.92 -10.60
CA THR A 341 18.52 6.60 -11.26
C THR A 341 17.21 5.84 -11.11
N ALA A 342 16.48 6.04 -10.01
CA ALA A 342 15.14 5.50 -9.85
C ALA A 342 14.07 6.22 -10.70
N GLY A 343 14.38 7.41 -11.24
CA GLY A 343 13.44 8.24 -11.99
C GLY A 343 12.35 8.88 -11.12
N LEU A 344 12.49 8.86 -9.79
CA LEU A 344 11.45 9.31 -8.87
C LEU A 344 11.16 10.81 -9.10
N HIS A 345 9.90 11.15 -9.38
CA HIS A 345 9.40 12.52 -9.64
C HIS A 345 9.98 13.25 -10.87
N HIS A 346 10.56 12.55 -11.85
CA HIS A 346 11.16 13.21 -13.03
C HIS A 346 10.14 13.52 -14.16
N GLY A 347 8.90 13.04 -14.07
CA GLY A 347 7.89 13.19 -15.10
C GLY A 347 8.34 12.61 -16.44
N GLU A 348 8.11 13.37 -17.51
CA GLU A 348 8.56 13.04 -18.87
C GLU A 348 10.08 13.22 -19.07
N GLU A 349 10.80 13.77 -18.08
CA GLU A 349 12.26 13.88 -18.08
C GLU A 349 12.95 12.62 -17.52
N ALA A 350 12.17 11.64 -17.07
CA ALA A 350 12.72 10.34 -16.70
C ALA A 350 13.41 9.65 -17.91
N PRO A 351 14.39 8.76 -17.68
CA PRO A 351 15.13 8.11 -18.77
C PRO A 351 14.22 7.50 -19.85
N ALA A 352 14.32 8.00 -21.08
CA ALA A 352 13.38 7.70 -22.16
C ALA A 352 13.38 6.22 -22.60
N GLU A 353 14.56 5.58 -22.59
CA GLU A 353 14.72 4.17 -22.97
C GLU A 353 13.96 3.24 -22.00
N PRO A 354 14.19 3.26 -20.67
CA PRO A 354 13.38 2.49 -19.72
C PRO A 354 11.88 2.78 -19.78
N LEU A 355 11.45 4.03 -20.02
CA LEU A 355 10.02 4.35 -20.16
C LEU A 355 9.39 3.78 -21.44
N THR A 356 10.16 3.71 -22.52
CA THR A 356 9.74 3.07 -23.78
C THR A 356 9.59 1.56 -23.57
N GLU A 357 10.59 0.93 -22.98
CA GLU A 357 10.56 -0.50 -22.64
C GLU A 357 9.40 -0.86 -21.70
N LEU A 358 9.14 -0.01 -20.69
CA LEU A 358 8.00 -0.17 -19.80
C LEU A 358 6.67 -0.15 -20.57
N THR A 359 6.54 0.75 -21.54
CA THR A 359 5.34 0.87 -22.37
C THR A 359 5.12 -0.40 -23.20
N ASP A 360 6.19 -0.93 -23.80
CA ASP A 360 6.12 -2.19 -24.53
C ASP A 360 5.78 -3.38 -23.63
N ALA A 361 6.35 -3.43 -22.42
CA ALA A 361 6.07 -4.47 -21.44
C ALA A 361 4.61 -4.44 -20.95
N ILE A 362 4.05 -3.24 -20.77
CA ILE A 362 2.63 -3.04 -20.47
C ILE A 362 1.77 -3.60 -21.60
N ALA A 363 2.04 -3.21 -22.85
CA ALA A 363 1.25 -3.66 -23.99
C ALA A 363 1.26 -5.19 -24.16
N ARG A 364 2.42 -5.83 -23.96
CA ARG A 364 2.54 -7.30 -23.95
C ARG A 364 1.77 -7.96 -22.81
N SER A 365 1.76 -7.34 -21.62
CA SER A 365 1.03 -7.83 -20.45
C SER A 365 -0.48 -7.71 -20.64
N GLU A 366 -0.97 -6.58 -21.15
CA GLU A 366 -2.40 -6.37 -21.47
C GLU A 366 -2.87 -7.38 -22.53
N THR A 367 -2.07 -7.61 -23.57
CA THR A 367 -2.36 -8.63 -24.60
C THR A 367 -2.40 -10.04 -24.01
N SER A 368 -1.43 -10.40 -23.17
CA SER A 368 -1.38 -11.70 -22.49
C SER A 368 -2.58 -11.90 -21.57
N LEU A 369 -2.96 -10.86 -20.83
CA LEU A 369 -4.10 -10.87 -19.93
C LEU A 369 -5.40 -11.11 -20.70
N ALA A 370 -5.63 -10.35 -21.77
CA ALA A 370 -6.82 -10.50 -22.63
C ALA A 370 -6.93 -11.93 -23.18
N HIS A 371 -5.85 -12.45 -23.77
CA HIS A 371 -5.83 -13.82 -24.29
C HIS A 371 -6.09 -14.88 -23.20
N ALA A 372 -5.53 -14.71 -22.00
CA ALA A 372 -5.72 -15.66 -20.91
C ALA A 372 -7.17 -15.63 -20.38
N LEU A 373 -7.78 -14.45 -20.27
CA LEU A 373 -9.19 -14.29 -19.88
C LEU A 373 -10.15 -14.92 -20.89
N THR A 374 -9.96 -14.70 -22.19
CA THR A 374 -10.80 -15.31 -23.24
C THR A 374 -10.73 -16.85 -23.21
N ARG A 375 -9.54 -17.41 -22.96
CA ARG A 375 -9.39 -18.88 -22.82
C ARG A 375 -10.12 -19.41 -21.60
N GLN A 376 -10.01 -18.73 -20.46
CA GLN A 376 -10.68 -19.14 -19.21
C GLN A 376 -12.21 -19.18 -19.39
N GLN A 377 -12.80 -18.18 -20.07
CA GLN A 377 -14.24 -18.18 -20.39
C GLN A 377 -14.61 -19.35 -21.30
N SER A 378 -13.84 -19.60 -22.37
CA SER A 378 -14.09 -20.70 -23.31
C SER A 378 -14.08 -22.07 -22.63
N THR A 379 -13.24 -22.27 -21.60
CA THR A 379 -13.21 -23.50 -20.81
C THR A 379 -14.40 -23.63 -19.84
N HIS A 380 -15.00 -22.51 -19.43
CA HIS A 380 -16.19 -22.50 -18.58
C HIS A 380 -17.47 -22.77 -19.39
N ASP A 381 -17.54 -22.28 -20.62
CA ASP A 381 -18.69 -22.41 -21.52
C ASP A 381 -18.79 -23.75 -22.26
N GLN A 382 -17.75 -24.61 -22.22
CA GLN A 382 -17.84 -25.94 -22.82
C GLN A 382 -18.78 -26.83 -22.00
N PRO A 383 -19.92 -27.30 -22.57
CA PRO A 383 -20.77 -28.27 -21.88
C PRO A 383 -19.96 -29.54 -21.63
N ARG A 384 -19.98 -30.02 -20.38
CA ARG A 384 -19.47 -31.36 -20.02
C ARG A 384 -20.04 -32.35 -21.03
N ARG A 385 -19.23 -32.81 -22.00
CA ARG A 385 -19.64 -33.84 -22.95
C ARG A 385 -20.01 -35.07 -22.12
N ASN A 386 -21.30 -35.36 -22.05
CA ASN A 386 -21.82 -36.61 -21.51
C ASN A 386 -21.10 -37.76 -22.22
N TYR A 387 -20.27 -38.50 -21.49
CA TYR A 387 -19.88 -39.83 -21.93
C TYR A 387 -21.17 -40.68 -21.99
N PRO A 388 -21.49 -41.32 -23.11
CA PRO A 388 -22.59 -42.28 -23.13
C PRO A 388 -22.21 -43.46 -22.22
N SER A 389 -23.05 -43.73 -21.21
CA SER A 389 -22.95 -44.93 -20.40
C SER A 389 -22.99 -46.15 -21.31
N THR A 390 -21.87 -46.87 -21.36
CA THR A 390 -21.82 -48.22 -21.93
C THR A 390 -22.72 -49.11 -21.08
N THR A 391 -23.87 -49.45 -21.64
CA THR A 391 -24.74 -50.54 -21.19
C THR A 391 -23.93 -51.83 -21.12
N ALA A 392 -23.78 -52.38 -19.92
CA ALA A 392 -23.31 -53.74 -19.72
C ALA A 392 -24.39 -54.74 -20.19
N PRO A 393 -24.04 -55.83 -20.88
CA PRO A 393 -25.00 -56.85 -21.25
C PRO A 393 -25.39 -57.67 -20.03
N THR A 394 -26.70 -57.83 -19.88
CA THR A 394 -27.38 -58.71 -18.94
C THR A 394 -27.17 -60.15 -19.40
N THR A 395 -26.53 -60.99 -18.57
CA THR A 395 -26.56 -62.45 -18.76
C THR A 395 -27.25 -63.09 -17.56
N THR A 396 -28.51 -63.44 -17.78
CA THR A 396 -29.34 -64.28 -16.92
C THR A 396 -28.86 -65.73 -16.91
N GLY A 397 -28.49 -66.20 -15.72
CA GLY A 397 -28.83 -67.50 -15.10
C GLY A 397 -28.69 -68.83 -15.86
N ARG A 398 -27.98 -69.78 -15.25
CA ARG A 398 -28.54 -71.13 -14.97
C ARG A 398 -27.76 -71.88 -13.87
N THR A 399 -28.51 -72.79 -13.27
CA THR A 399 -28.42 -73.43 -11.95
C THR A 399 -27.77 -74.83 -11.97
N ARG A 400 -27.46 -75.35 -10.77
CA ARG A 400 -27.18 -76.76 -10.35
C ARG A 400 -25.75 -77.26 -10.63
N ARG A 401 -25.03 -77.93 -9.72
CA ARG A 401 -25.33 -78.67 -8.49
C ARG A 401 -24.32 -78.34 -7.40
#